data_AF-A0A942HW63-F1
#
_entry.id   AF-A0A942HW63-F1
#
_cell.length_a   1.000
_cell.length_b   1.000
_cell.length_c   1.000
_cell.angle_alpha   90.00
_cell.angle_beta   90.00
_cell.angle_gamma   90.00
#
_symmetry.space_group_name_H-M   'P 1'
#
loop_
_entity.id
_entity.type
_entity.pdbx_description
1 polymer ?
#
loop_
_entity_poly.entity_id
_entity_poly.type
_entity_poly.pdbx_seq_one_letter_code
_entity_poly.pdbx_strand_id
1 'polypeptide(L)'
;MRKTNLVHLPNARRKHTDAAINPSEFDDIYNNVDLSQSSTLDLAREILGNYKVRVQNVRLDFLQNITKDSLNFLAGQKLQERQKMNLDDIIAASMKSVVDEVFTTLEPYISEFNKAVACTQLSVSCTNPALVKEVLSFDSLRRPVHTVSSYRARVSTCRLSMVVRGQHDKVDFFVLPVEKVMMLTNIESQHTPLMTFTGEHNGIGMIDWQVEGKPLTSDRLERYCLHLFDYLIEQTRDEIAVANAQFFLAGAV
;
A
#
# COMPACT_ATOMS: atom_id res chain seq x y z
N MET A 1 37.61 -7.11 27.20
CA MET A 1 36.69 -6.39 28.11
C MET A 1 36.02 -5.24 27.38
N ARG A 2 34.74 -5.37 27.01
CA ARG A 2 33.81 -4.25 26.74
C ARG A 2 32.40 -4.84 26.83
N LYS A 3 31.65 -4.39 27.84
CA LYS A 3 30.35 -4.90 28.27
C LYS A 3 29.25 -4.31 27.38
N THR A 4 28.38 -5.17 26.84
CA THR A 4 27.13 -4.79 26.17
C THR A 4 26.08 -4.45 27.23
N ASN A 5 25.67 -3.18 27.28
CA ASN A 5 24.55 -2.73 28.11
C ASN A 5 23.22 -3.12 27.44
N LEU A 6 22.63 -4.23 27.87
CA LEU A 6 21.23 -4.55 27.64
C LEU A 6 20.39 -3.65 28.56
N VAL A 7 19.66 -2.70 27.99
CA VAL A 7 18.68 -1.88 28.72
C VAL A 7 17.48 -2.78 29.02
N HIS A 8 17.35 -3.14 30.30
CA HIS A 8 16.28 -3.93 30.86
C HIS A 8 15.08 -3.00 31.12
N LEU A 9 13.97 -3.17 30.39
CA LEU A 9 12.71 -2.50 30.69
C LEU A 9 12.01 -3.24 31.85
N PRO A 10 11.61 -2.56 32.93
CA PRO A 10 10.99 -3.21 34.09
C PRO A 10 9.55 -3.65 33.81
N ASN A 11 9.29 -4.94 34.03
CA ASN A 11 7.96 -5.56 34.13
C ASN A 11 7.13 -4.89 35.23
N ALA A 12 6.16 -4.05 34.86
CA ALA A 12 5.15 -3.56 35.78
C ALA A 12 4.08 -4.64 36.04
N ARG A 13 4.38 -5.57 36.96
CA ARG A 13 3.37 -6.38 37.65
C ARG A 13 2.50 -5.46 38.51
N ARG A 14 1.28 -5.13 38.06
CA ARG A 14 0.25 -4.58 38.95
C ARG A 14 -0.13 -5.65 39.98
N LYS A 15 0.25 -5.41 41.23
CA LYS A 15 -0.29 -6.09 42.41
C LYS A 15 -1.70 -5.52 42.65
N HIS A 16 -2.74 -6.31 42.43
CA HIS A 16 -4.02 -6.07 43.09
C HIS A 16 -4.02 -6.90 44.37
N THR A 17 -3.84 -6.21 45.49
CA THR A 17 -4.04 -6.71 46.84
C THR A 17 -5.51 -6.60 47.21
N ASP A 18 -6.07 -7.71 47.68
CA ASP A 18 -7.08 -7.87 48.72
C ASP A 18 -8.17 -6.81 48.92
N ALA A 19 -9.40 -7.23 48.63
CA ALA A 19 -10.54 -6.97 49.50
C ALA A 19 -11.36 -8.27 49.57
N ALA A 20 -10.91 -9.21 50.40
CA ALA A 20 -11.74 -10.31 50.85
C ALA A 20 -12.81 -9.71 51.76
N ILE A 21 -14.07 -9.74 51.32
CA ILE A 21 -15.21 -9.43 52.17
C ILE A 21 -15.34 -10.58 53.16
N ASN A 22 -15.14 -10.28 54.44
CA ASN A 22 -15.35 -11.21 55.55
C ASN A 22 -16.84 -11.60 55.62
N PRO A 23 -17.23 -12.88 55.65
CA PRO A 23 -18.65 -13.26 55.67
C PRO A 23 -19.32 -13.13 57.04
N SER A 24 -18.62 -12.63 58.06
CA SER A 24 -19.06 -12.68 59.47
C SER A 24 -19.68 -11.39 60.01
N GLU A 25 -20.10 -10.45 59.15
CA GLU A 25 -20.71 -9.17 59.58
C GLU A 25 -22.19 -9.02 59.18
N PHE A 26 -22.88 -10.12 58.86
CA PHE A 26 -24.31 -10.09 58.47
C PHE A 26 -25.21 -11.05 59.28
N ASP A 27 -24.80 -11.45 60.48
CA ASP A 27 -25.56 -12.43 61.29
C ASP A 27 -26.46 -11.82 62.38
N ASP A 28 -26.49 -10.50 62.56
CA ASP A 28 -27.35 -9.89 63.57
C ASP A 28 -28.34 -8.93 62.92
N ILE A 29 -29.49 -9.44 62.45
CA ILE A 29 -30.82 -8.80 62.44
C ILE A 29 -31.77 -9.80 61.74
N TYR A 30 -32.89 -10.15 62.40
CA TYR A 30 -33.93 -11.14 62.04
C TYR A 30 -33.80 -12.53 62.66
N ASN A 31 -33.79 -12.57 63.99
CA ASN A 31 -34.51 -13.62 64.71
C ASN A 31 -36.00 -13.23 64.84
N ASN A 32 -36.86 -14.23 64.60
CA ASN A 32 -38.33 -14.25 64.61
C ASN A 32 -39.02 -13.81 63.31
N VAL A 33 -39.39 -14.79 62.48
CA VAL A 33 -40.79 -15.07 62.07
C VAL A 33 -40.86 -16.46 61.40
N ASP A 34 -41.72 -17.31 61.95
CA ASP A 34 -42.46 -18.45 61.38
C ASP A 34 -41.78 -19.73 60.83
N LEU A 35 -42.13 -20.81 61.53
CA LEU A 35 -41.86 -22.24 61.33
C LEU A 35 -42.56 -22.87 60.09
N SER A 36 -42.79 -22.13 59.01
CA SER A 36 -43.52 -22.63 57.82
C SER A 36 -42.77 -22.53 56.49
N GLN A 37 -41.54 -21.99 56.46
CA GLN A 37 -40.79 -21.72 55.22
C GLN A 37 -39.67 -22.72 54.87
N SER A 38 -39.44 -23.75 55.70
CA SER A 38 -38.37 -24.74 55.46
C SER A 38 -38.56 -25.48 54.13
N SER A 39 -39.80 -25.85 53.78
CA SER A 39 -40.08 -26.59 52.55
C SER A 39 -39.82 -25.79 51.28
N THR A 40 -40.08 -24.48 51.30
CA THR A 40 -39.91 -23.59 50.14
C THR A 40 -38.45 -23.23 49.88
N LEU A 41 -37.64 -23.05 50.92
CA LEU A 41 -36.20 -22.79 50.77
C LEU A 41 -35.44 -24.05 50.35
N ASP A 42 -35.84 -25.22 50.85
CA ASP A 42 -35.25 -26.49 50.42
C ASP A 42 -35.66 -26.85 48.99
N LEU A 43 -36.92 -26.60 48.60
CA LEU A 43 -37.37 -26.72 47.21
C LEU A 43 -36.64 -25.72 46.29
N ALA A 44 -36.41 -24.48 46.73
CA ALA A 44 -35.66 -23.50 45.96
C ALA A 44 -34.19 -23.90 45.79
N ARG A 45 -33.56 -24.48 46.82
CA ARG A 45 -32.20 -25.05 46.73
C ARG A 45 -32.15 -26.27 45.82
N GLU A 46 -33.17 -27.13 45.85
CA GLU A 46 -33.27 -28.30 44.98
C GLU A 46 -33.54 -27.90 43.52
N ILE A 47 -34.38 -26.90 43.27
CA ILE A 47 -34.63 -26.32 41.94
C ILE A 47 -33.37 -25.63 41.43
N LEU A 48 -32.68 -24.82 42.24
CA LEU A 48 -31.42 -24.17 41.85
C LEU A 48 -30.30 -25.19 41.65
N GLY A 49 -30.25 -26.26 42.45
CA GLY A 49 -29.34 -27.40 42.27
C GLY A 49 -29.59 -28.12 40.94
N ASN A 50 -30.85 -28.43 40.64
CA ASN A 50 -31.26 -29.03 39.37
C ASN A 50 -31.07 -28.10 38.16
N TYR A 51 -31.25 -26.78 38.33
CA TYR A 51 -31.02 -25.79 37.27
C TYR A 51 -29.52 -25.63 36.99
N LYS A 52 -28.67 -25.61 38.02
CA LYS A 52 -27.22 -25.59 37.88
C LYS A 52 -26.69 -26.85 37.17
N VAL A 53 -27.30 -28.01 37.44
CA VAL A 53 -27.01 -29.28 36.74
C VAL A 53 -27.52 -29.28 35.29
N ARG A 54 -28.67 -28.66 34.99
CA ARG A 54 -29.20 -28.54 33.61
C ARG A 54 -28.48 -27.50 32.74
N VAL A 55 -27.97 -26.42 33.33
CA VAL A 55 -27.28 -25.33 32.61
C VAL A 55 -25.80 -25.65 32.33
N GLN A 56 -25.21 -26.65 33.00
CA GLN A 56 -23.79 -27.00 32.86
C GLN A 56 -23.45 -28.08 31.83
N ASN A 57 -24.41 -28.56 31.04
CA ASN A 57 -24.08 -29.43 29.91
C ASN A 57 -23.84 -28.60 28.63
N VAL A 58 -22.94 -27.62 28.71
CA VAL A 58 -22.29 -27.13 27.51
C VAL A 58 -21.53 -28.32 26.94
N ARG A 59 -21.98 -28.85 25.79
CA ARG A 59 -21.24 -29.91 25.07
C ARG A 59 -19.87 -29.36 24.71
N LEU A 60 -18.89 -29.59 25.59
CA LEU A 60 -17.52 -29.12 25.41
C LEU A 60 -16.95 -29.64 24.09
N ASP A 61 -17.30 -30.86 23.70
CA ASP A 61 -16.90 -31.46 22.41
C ASP A 61 -17.45 -30.67 21.21
N PHE A 62 -18.69 -30.17 21.30
CA PHE A 62 -19.29 -29.35 20.25
C PHE A 62 -18.63 -27.98 20.17
N LEU A 63 -18.37 -27.35 21.33
CA LEU A 63 -17.70 -26.06 21.39
C LEU A 63 -16.23 -26.17 20.93
N GLN A 64 -15.54 -27.27 21.26
CA GLN A 64 -14.20 -27.57 20.78
C GLN A 64 -14.19 -27.78 19.26
N ASN A 65 -15.19 -28.47 18.70
CA ASN A 65 -15.32 -28.63 17.24
C ASN A 65 -15.55 -27.30 16.54
N ILE A 66 -16.48 -26.47 17.02
CA ILE A 66 -16.71 -25.12 16.47
C ILE A 66 -15.46 -24.25 16.59
N THR A 67 -14.76 -24.30 17.72
CA THR A 67 -13.55 -23.52 17.94
C THR A 67 -12.44 -23.97 17.00
N LYS A 68 -12.28 -25.29 16.81
CA LYS A 68 -11.31 -25.87 15.88
C LYS A 68 -11.63 -25.50 14.43
N ASP A 69 -12.90 -25.59 14.01
CA ASP A 69 -13.33 -25.21 12.67
C ASP A 69 -13.14 -23.71 12.41
N SER A 70 -13.46 -22.88 13.41
CA SER A 70 -13.24 -21.42 13.33
C SER A 70 -11.75 -21.07 13.26
N LEU A 71 -10.90 -21.74 14.04
CA LEU A 71 -9.45 -21.56 14.00
C LEU A 71 -8.85 -22.03 12.67
N ASN A 72 -9.33 -23.14 12.11
CA ASN A 72 -8.92 -23.62 10.79
C ASN A 72 -9.35 -22.66 9.69
N PHE A 73 -10.56 -22.11 9.76
CA PHE A 73 -11.03 -21.08 8.83
C PHE A 73 -10.16 -19.82 8.90
N LEU A 74 -9.87 -19.30 10.11
CA LEU A 74 -9.00 -18.14 10.31
C LEU A 74 -7.55 -18.42 9.85
N ALA A 75 -7.05 -19.64 10.08
CA ALA A 75 -5.73 -20.06 9.60
C ALA A 75 -5.69 -20.11 8.07
N GLY A 76 -6.74 -20.63 7.42
CA GLY A 76 -6.90 -20.64 5.97
C GLY A 76 -6.97 -19.23 5.39
N GLN A 77 -7.71 -18.32 6.03
CA GLN A 77 -7.80 -16.92 5.63
C GLN A 77 -6.43 -16.23 5.72
N LYS A 78 -5.70 -16.41 6.83
CA LYS A 78 -4.34 -15.86 6.99
C LYS A 78 -3.36 -16.42 5.96
N LEU A 79 -3.50 -17.68 5.57
CA LEU A 79 -2.65 -18.29 4.55
C LEU A 79 -2.92 -17.69 3.16
N GLN A 80 -4.19 -17.49 2.81
CA GLN A 80 -4.58 -16.80 1.57
C GLN A 80 -4.10 -15.35 1.54
N GLU A 81 -4.24 -14.62 2.65
CA GLU A 81 -3.73 -13.25 2.78
C GLU A 81 -2.21 -13.20 2.56
N ARG A 82 -1.45 -14.14 3.16
CA ARG A 82 0.00 -14.24 2.94
C ARG A 82 0.35 -14.56 1.49
N GLN A 83 -0.39 -15.47 0.85
CA GLN A 83 -0.17 -15.79 -0.56
C GLN A 83 -0.43 -14.58 -1.45
N LYS A 84 -1.49 -13.80 -1.19
CA LYS A 84 -1.77 -12.57 -1.93
C LYS A 84 -0.66 -11.52 -1.73
N MET A 85 -0.24 -11.28 -0.49
CA MET A 85 0.87 -10.35 -0.21
C MET A 85 2.15 -10.75 -0.95
N ASN A 86 2.48 -12.05 -0.97
CA ASN A 86 3.66 -12.53 -1.71
C ASN A 86 3.53 -12.29 -3.22
N LEU A 87 2.33 -12.46 -3.81
CA LEU A 87 2.11 -12.19 -5.22
C LEU A 87 2.22 -10.69 -5.53
N ASP A 88 1.63 -9.84 -4.69
CA ASP A 88 1.72 -8.38 -4.82
C ASP A 88 3.17 -7.89 -4.73
N ASP A 89 3.98 -8.50 -3.86
CA ASP A 89 5.41 -8.21 -3.73
C ASP A 89 6.19 -8.63 -4.99
N ILE A 90 5.87 -9.79 -5.58
CA ILE A 90 6.48 -10.24 -6.85
C ILE A 90 6.10 -9.28 -7.99
N ILE A 91 4.84 -8.84 -8.05
CA ILE A 91 4.37 -7.87 -9.03
C ILE A 91 5.07 -6.53 -8.88
N ALA A 92 5.15 -6.02 -7.65
CA ALA A 92 5.86 -4.77 -7.37
C ALA A 92 7.36 -4.87 -7.69
N ALA A 93 8.00 -6.02 -7.47
CA ALA A 93 9.41 -6.22 -7.81
C ALA A 93 9.63 -6.25 -9.33
N SER A 94 8.78 -6.96 -10.07
CA SER A 94 8.86 -7.03 -11.53
C SER A 94 8.60 -5.67 -12.18
N MET A 95 7.59 -4.93 -11.70
CA MET A 95 7.28 -3.58 -12.16
C MET A 95 8.46 -2.63 -11.98
N LYS A 96 9.14 -2.67 -10.82
CA LYS A 96 10.36 -1.87 -10.60
C LYS A 96 11.44 -2.22 -11.61
N SER A 97 11.66 -3.52 -11.84
CA SER A 97 12.65 -4.00 -12.82
C SER A 97 12.38 -3.45 -14.22
N VAL A 98 11.12 -3.40 -14.66
CA VAL A 98 10.76 -2.85 -15.98
C VAL A 98 11.01 -1.34 -16.06
N VAL A 99 10.65 -0.59 -15.02
CA VAL A 99 10.92 0.86 -14.98
C VAL A 99 12.43 1.15 -14.96
N ASP A 100 13.20 0.34 -14.23
CA ASP A 100 14.66 0.43 -14.18
C ASP A 100 15.29 0.08 -15.53
N GLU A 101 14.77 -0.93 -16.22
CA GLU A 101 15.21 -1.31 -17.57
C GLU A 101 14.96 -0.16 -18.56
N VAL A 102 13.74 0.42 -18.55
CA VAL A 102 13.40 1.60 -19.37
C VAL A 102 14.38 2.75 -19.14
N PHE A 103 14.71 3.03 -17.88
CA PHE A 103 15.65 4.10 -17.54
C PHE A 103 17.07 3.77 -18.01
N THR A 104 17.53 2.55 -17.78
CA THR A 104 18.87 2.07 -18.17
C THR A 104 19.04 2.06 -19.69
N THR A 105 17.99 1.74 -20.44
CA THR A 105 17.99 1.83 -21.90
C THR A 105 18.08 3.28 -22.36
N LEU A 106 17.35 4.21 -21.75
CA LEU A 106 17.30 5.62 -22.17
C LEU A 106 18.53 6.44 -21.77
N GLU A 107 19.14 6.16 -20.62
CA GLU A 107 20.29 6.89 -20.07
C GLU A 107 21.45 7.11 -21.07
N PRO A 108 21.96 6.08 -21.79
CA PRO A 108 23.04 6.28 -22.77
C PRO A 108 22.60 7.18 -23.93
N TYR A 109 21.38 7.02 -24.42
CA TYR A 109 20.85 7.85 -25.51
C TYR A 109 20.72 9.32 -25.10
N ILE A 110 20.24 9.57 -23.88
CA ILE A 110 20.13 10.93 -23.31
C ILE A 110 21.53 11.56 -23.18
N SER A 111 22.51 10.80 -22.70
CA SER A 111 23.89 11.27 -22.55
C SER A 111 24.51 11.66 -23.89
N GLU A 112 24.39 10.81 -24.92
CA GLU A 112 24.90 11.10 -26.27
C GLU A 112 24.15 12.27 -26.91
N PHE A 113 22.82 12.35 -26.74
CA PHE A 113 22.02 13.46 -27.25
C PHE A 113 22.44 14.79 -26.62
N ASN A 114 22.62 14.83 -25.29
CA ASN A 114 23.03 16.03 -24.57
C ASN A 114 24.43 16.51 -24.98
N LYS A 115 25.33 15.61 -25.39
CA LYS A 115 26.65 16.00 -25.95
C LYS A 115 26.48 16.74 -27.27
N ALA A 116 25.58 16.28 -28.14
CA ALA A 116 25.33 16.91 -29.44
C ALA A 116 24.59 18.25 -29.32
N VAL A 117 23.70 18.36 -28.33
CA VAL A 117 22.72 19.45 -28.18
C VAL A 117 23.09 20.41 -27.04
N ALA A 118 24.34 20.33 -26.58
CA ALA A 118 24.86 21.04 -25.42
C ALA A 118 24.52 22.55 -25.45
N CYS A 119 24.12 23.07 -24.28
CA CYS A 119 23.77 24.49 -24.06
C CYS A 119 22.56 25.03 -24.87
N THR A 120 21.73 24.16 -25.45
CA THR A 120 20.48 24.58 -26.09
C THR A 120 19.25 24.31 -25.20
N GLN A 121 18.12 24.88 -25.59
CA GLN A 121 16.82 24.65 -24.94
C GLN A 121 16.32 23.21 -25.10
N LEU A 122 16.92 22.41 -25.98
CA LEU A 122 16.58 21.00 -26.18
C LEU A 122 17.36 20.06 -25.25
N SER A 123 18.22 20.58 -24.37
CA SER A 123 18.90 19.76 -23.36
C SER A 123 17.90 18.96 -22.50
N VAL A 124 18.25 17.72 -22.23
CA VAL A 124 17.42 16.76 -21.49
C VAL A 124 18.03 16.51 -20.12
N SER A 125 17.19 16.50 -19.10
CA SER A 125 17.52 16.10 -17.74
C SER A 125 16.79 14.81 -17.40
N CYS A 126 17.40 13.95 -16.58
CA CYS A 126 16.76 12.71 -16.13
C CYS A 126 16.76 12.64 -14.60
N THR A 127 15.75 11.97 -14.04
CA THR A 127 15.63 11.68 -12.61
C THR A 127 15.53 10.18 -12.44
N ASN A 128 16.41 9.62 -11.62
CA ASN A 128 16.48 8.19 -11.38
C ASN A 128 15.15 7.65 -10.83
N PRO A 129 14.81 6.39 -11.16
CA PRO A 129 13.61 5.73 -10.65
C PRO A 129 13.58 5.71 -9.12
N ALA A 130 12.51 6.26 -8.53
CA ALA A 130 12.35 6.37 -7.09
C ALA A 130 10.92 6.02 -6.64
N LEU A 131 10.81 5.43 -5.44
CA LEU A 131 9.52 5.16 -4.83
C LEU A 131 8.96 6.44 -4.20
N VAL A 132 7.86 6.95 -4.77
CA VAL A 132 7.15 8.12 -4.26
C VAL A 132 5.88 7.66 -3.57
N LYS A 133 5.73 8.00 -2.28
CA LYS A 133 4.51 7.75 -1.49
C LYS A 133 3.74 9.04 -1.36
N GLU A 134 2.49 9.03 -1.80
CA GLU A 134 1.61 10.19 -1.80
C GLU A 134 0.43 9.96 -0.88
N VAL A 135 0.11 10.94 -0.05
CA VAL A 135 -1.09 10.93 0.78
C VAL A 135 -2.19 11.68 0.03
N LEU A 136 -3.20 10.94 -0.44
CA LEU A 136 -4.32 11.46 -1.22
C LEU A 136 -5.39 12.12 -0.35
N SER A 137 -5.56 11.67 0.89
CA SER A 137 -6.57 12.23 1.78
C SER A 137 -6.10 12.22 3.23
N PHE A 138 -6.53 13.26 3.95
CA PHE A 138 -6.31 13.39 5.38
C PHE A 138 -7.66 13.31 6.09
N ASP A 139 -7.68 12.64 7.23
CA ASP A 139 -8.81 12.65 8.16
C ASP A 139 -8.93 14.04 8.83
N SER A 140 -10.06 14.29 9.49
CA SER A 140 -10.31 15.46 10.35
C SER A 140 -9.22 15.64 11.43
N LEU A 141 -8.56 14.55 11.81
CA LEU A 141 -7.41 14.53 12.74
C LEU A 141 -6.04 14.65 12.05
N ARG A 142 -6.00 15.09 10.78
CA ARG A 142 -4.79 15.19 9.93
C ARG A 142 -3.99 13.89 9.80
N ARG A 143 -4.65 12.73 9.93
CA ARG A 143 -4.03 11.43 9.70
C ARG A 143 -4.16 11.04 8.24
N PRO A 144 -3.12 10.50 7.60
CA PRO A 144 -3.21 10.01 6.22
C PRO A 144 -4.19 8.83 6.15
N VAL A 145 -5.27 8.96 5.38
CA VAL A 145 -6.30 7.91 5.23
C VAL A 145 -6.04 7.09 3.98
N HIS A 146 -5.76 7.75 2.87
CA HIS A 146 -5.39 7.09 1.62
C HIS A 146 -3.97 7.46 1.23
N THR A 147 -3.09 6.47 1.16
CA THR A 147 -1.73 6.63 0.66
C THR A 147 -1.56 5.77 -0.60
N VAL A 148 -1.08 6.36 -1.68
CA VAL A 148 -0.72 5.64 -2.90
C VAL A 148 0.78 5.69 -3.06
N SER A 149 1.40 4.52 -3.20
CA SER A 149 2.80 4.39 -3.58
C SER A 149 2.91 4.16 -5.07
N SER A 150 3.76 4.94 -5.74
CA SER A 150 4.06 4.82 -7.15
C SER A 150 5.57 4.85 -7.36
N TYR A 151 6.07 4.04 -8.28
CA TYR A 151 7.48 4.05 -8.65
C TYR A 151 7.65 4.93 -9.88
N ARG A 152 8.47 5.97 -9.81
CA ARG A 152 8.52 7.02 -10.84
C ARG A 152 9.93 7.30 -11.32
N ALA A 153 10.07 7.44 -12.63
CA ALA A 153 11.24 8.00 -13.29
C ALA A 153 10.80 9.17 -14.18
N ARG A 154 11.71 10.14 -14.41
CA ARG A 154 11.40 11.32 -15.23
C ARG A 154 12.51 11.60 -16.21
N VAL A 155 12.13 11.99 -17.42
CA VAL A 155 13.02 12.51 -18.46
C VAL A 155 12.40 13.81 -18.94
N SER A 156 13.08 14.94 -18.71
CA SER A 156 12.49 16.27 -18.89
C SER A 156 13.38 17.17 -19.73
N THR A 157 12.77 17.86 -20.68
CA THR A 157 13.36 19.00 -21.39
C THR A 157 13.04 20.30 -20.65
N CYS A 158 13.30 21.46 -21.26
CA CYS A 158 12.96 22.75 -20.66
C CYS A 158 11.45 23.03 -20.57
N ARG A 159 10.61 22.33 -21.35
CA ARG A 159 9.15 22.57 -21.40
C ARG A 159 8.33 21.34 -21.06
N LEU A 160 8.74 20.16 -21.53
CA LEU A 160 8.01 18.91 -21.38
C LEU A 160 8.77 17.91 -20.51
N SER A 161 8.02 17.08 -19.81
CA SER A 161 8.50 16.01 -18.96
C SER A 161 7.80 14.73 -19.34
N MET A 162 8.57 13.74 -19.78
CA MET A 162 8.13 12.36 -19.87
C MET A 162 8.24 11.72 -18.49
N VAL A 163 7.12 11.26 -17.96
CA VAL A 163 7.03 10.58 -16.68
C VAL A 163 6.69 9.11 -16.92
N VAL A 164 7.52 8.24 -16.37
CA VAL A 164 7.27 6.79 -16.34
C VAL A 164 6.80 6.44 -14.94
N ARG A 165 5.57 5.94 -14.81
CA ARG A 165 4.95 5.61 -13.53
C ARG A 165 4.57 4.14 -13.48
N GLY A 166 5.18 3.41 -12.57
CA GLY A 166 4.76 2.07 -12.17
C GLY A 166 3.74 2.13 -11.02
N GLN A 167 2.59 1.48 -11.21
CA GLN A 167 1.58 1.27 -10.17
C GLN A 167 0.95 -0.13 -10.31
N HIS A 168 1.08 -0.96 -9.27
CA HIS A 168 0.61 -2.35 -9.24
C HIS A 168 1.09 -3.16 -10.45
N ASP A 169 0.17 -3.56 -11.34
CA ASP A 169 0.36 -4.38 -12.52
C ASP A 169 0.59 -3.57 -13.80
N LYS A 170 0.74 -2.24 -13.69
CA LYS A 170 0.83 -1.35 -14.84
C LYS A 170 2.02 -0.40 -14.77
N VAL A 171 2.62 -0.16 -15.93
CA VAL A 171 3.61 0.90 -16.14
C VAL A 171 3.07 1.85 -17.18
N ASP A 172 2.75 3.06 -16.76
CA ASP A 172 2.14 4.11 -17.57
C ASP A 172 3.18 5.16 -17.96
N PHE A 173 3.10 5.63 -19.21
CA PHE A 173 3.93 6.68 -19.75
C PHE A 173 3.10 7.94 -19.99
N PHE A 174 3.56 9.07 -19.47
CA PHE A 174 2.90 10.37 -19.63
C PHE A 174 3.88 11.38 -20.22
N VAL A 175 3.41 12.25 -21.10
CA VAL A 175 4.15 13.43 -21.55
C VAL A 175 3.35 14.66 -21.11
N LEU A 176 3.93 15.43 -20.19
CA LEU A 176 3.25 16.53 -19.53
C LEU A 176 4.17 17.75 -19.44
N PRO A 177 3.62 18.98 -19.45
CA PRO A 177 4.41 20.18 -19.19
C PRO A 177 5.14 20.09 -17.85
N VAL A 178 6.43 20.47 -17.83
CA VAL A 178 7.29 20.42 -16.62
C VAL A 178 6.65 21.20 -15.46
N GLU A 179 6.03 22.34 -15.75
CA GLU A 179 5.33 23.16 -14.75
C GLU A 179 4.23 22.38 -14.02
N LYS A 180 3.47 21.56 -14.75
CA LYS A 180 2.38 20.76 -14.18
C LYS A 180 2.91 19.60 -13.35
N VAL A 181 3.98 18.95 -13.80
CA VAL A 181 4.61 17.81 -13.11
C VAL A 181 5.29 18.25 -11.80
N MET A 182 5.84 19.46 -11.76
CA MET A 182 6.48 20.00 -10.55
C MET A 182 5.48 20.44 -9.48
N MET A 183 4.29 20.92 -9.88
CA MET A 183 3.30 21.46 -8.93
C MET A 183 2.29 20.42 -8.42
N LEU A 184 2.00 19.36 -9.18
CA LEU A 184 0.90 18.44 -8.86
C LEU A 184 1.32 16.99 -9.01
N THR A 185 1.43 16.30 -7.87
CA THR A 185 1.76 14.87 -7.82
C THR A 185 0.68 13.96 -8.40
N ASN A 186 -0.57 14.44 -8.50
CA ASN A 186 -1.74 13.69 -8.96
C ASN A 186 -2.23 14.08 -10.37
N ILE A 187 -1.58 15.02 -11.07
CA ILE A 187 -2.04 15.43 -12.41
C ILE A 187 -1.92 14.30 -13.43
N GLU A 188 -0.94 13.41 -13.23
CA GLU A 188 -0.75 12.19 -14.02
C GLU A 188 -2.01 11.32 -14.04
N SER A 189 -2.73 11.20 -12.91
CA SER A 189 -3.95 10.40 -12.82
C SER A 189 -5.15 11.03 -13.53
N GLN A 190 -5.06 12.31 -13.91
CA GLN A 190 -6.09 13.04 -14.65
C GLN A 190 -5.83 13.03 -16.16
N HIS A 191 -4.64 12.62 -16.57
CA HIS A 191 -4.25 12.54 -17.98
C HIS A 191 -4.31 11.10 -18.46
N THR A 192 -4.71 10.91 -19.72
CA THR A 192 -4.65 9.60 -20.36
C THR A 192 -3.19 9.27 -20.66
N PRO A 193 -2.70 8.08 -20.24
CA PRO A 193 -1.34 7.67 -20.56
C PRO A 193 -1.17 7.55 -22.06
N LEU A 194 0.02 7.91 -22.55
CA LEU A 194 0.41 7.76 -23.96
C LEU A 194 0.58 6.29 -24.31
N MET A 195 1.10 5.50 -23.37
CA MET A 195 1.28 4.07 -23.49
C MET A 195 1.20 3.43 -22.10
N THR A 196 0.70 2.21 -22.04
CA THR A 196 0.60 1.41 -20.82
C THR A 196 1.15 0.02 -21.08
N PHE A 197 2.08 -0.42 -20.23
CA PHE A 197 2.50 -1.81 -20.14
C PHE A 197 1.70 -2.50 -19.06
N THR A 198 1.15 -3.67 -19.35
CA THR A 198 0.35 -4.47 -18.43
C THR A 198 1.08 -5.76 -18.12
N GLY A 199 1.25 -6.09 -16.84
CA GLY A 199 1.82 -7.35 -16.39
C GLY A 199 0.74 -8.39 -16.14
N GLU A 200 0.81 -9.52 -16.83
CA GLU A 200 -0.05 -10.68 -16.57
C GLU A 200 0.73 -11.77 -15.82
N HIS A 201 0.11 -12.39 -14.82
CA HIS A 201 0.75 -13.44 -14.04
C HIS A 201 0.63 -14.81 -14.72
N ASN A 202 1.76 -15.41 -15.06
CA ASN A 202 1.81 -16.65 -15.84
C ASN A 202 1.70 -17.94 -15.03
N GLY A 203 1.27 -17.88 -13.77
CA GLY A 203 1.09 -19.06 -12.92
C GLY A 203 2.41 -19.69 -12.40
N ILE A 204 3.54 -19.43 -13.06
CA ILE A 204 4.88 -19.94 -12.73
C ILE A 204 5.65 -18.97 -11.81
N GLY A 205 4.98 -17.98 -11.21
CA GLY A 205 5.63 -16.95 -10.40
C GLY A 205 6.45 -15.95 -11.22
N MET A 206 6.25 -15.92 -12.53
CA MET A 206 6.80 -14.92 -13.46
C MET A 206 5.68 -14.03 -13.98
N ILE A 207 6.04 -12.81 -14.35
CA ILE A 207 5.11 -11.80 -14.87
C ILE A 207 5.49 -11.54 -16.31
N ASP A 208 4.55 -11.82 -17.19
CA ASP A 208 4.67 -11.53 -18.60
C ASP A 208 4.14 -10.13 -18.84
N TRP A 209 5.06 -9.23 -19.20
CA TRP A 209 4.70 -7.88 -19.59
C TRP A 209 4.18 -7.87 -21.01
N GLN A 210 3.11 -7.12 -21.23
CA GLN A 210 2.48 -6.97 -22.53
C GLN A 210 2.24 -5.50 -22.85
N VAL A 211 2.24 -5.20 -24.14
CA VAL A 211 1.89 -3.90 -24.71
C VAL A 211 0.90 -4.14 -25.83
N GLU A 212 -0.28 -3.53 -25.72
CA GLU A 212 -1.36 -3.67 -26.73
C GLU A 212 -1.73 -5.14 -27.01
N GLY A 213 -1.73 -5.99 -25.97
CA GLY A 213 -2.06 -7.41 -26.09
C GLY A 213 -1.00 -8.28 -26.75
N LYS A 214 0.25 -7.77 -26.88
CA LYS A 214 1.39 -8.52 -27.41
C LYS A 214 2.53 -8.55 -26.40
N PRO A 215 3.33 -9.63 -26.33
CA PRO A 215 4.41 -9.75 -25.34
C PRO A 215 5.49 -8.68 -25.52
N LEU A 216 5.93 -8.11 -24.41
CA LEU A 216 7.01 -7.13 -24.33
C LEU A 216 8.34 -7.87 -24.37
N THR A 217 8.96 -7.94 -25.55
CA THR A 217 10.34 -8.39 -25.71
C THR A 217 11.30 -7.23 -25.50
N SER A 218 12.57 -7.51 -25.15
CA SER A 218 13.59 -6.46 -24.94
C SER A 218 13.75 -5.54 -26.16
N ASP A 219 13.79 -6.11 -27.37
CA ASP A 219 13.81 -5.32 -28.63
C ASP A 219 12.59 -4.39 -28.79
N ARG A 220 11.41 -4.82 -28.33
CA ARG A 220 10.20 -3.99 -28.41
C ARG A 220 10.24 -2.89 -27.36
N LEU A 221 10.68 -3.22 -26.14
CA LEU A 221 10.89 -2.24 -25.07
C LEU A 221 11.80 -1.13 -25.55
N GLU A 222 12.98 -1.48 -26.09
CA GLU A 222 13.94 -0.49 -26.58
C GLU A 222 13.34 0.40 -27.68
N ARG A 223 12.67 -0.19 -28.68
CA ARG A 223 12.01 0.59 -29.73
C ARG A 223 10.95 1.53 -29.21
N TYR A 224 10.13 1.09 -28.24
CA TYR A 224 9.12 1.94 -27.64
C TYR A 224 9.76 3.07 -26.82
N CYS A 225 10.80 2.79 -26.04
CA CYS A 225 11.56 3.80 -25.30
C CYS A 225 12.15 4.86 -26.23
N LEU A 226 12.79 4.44 -27.32
CA LEU A 226 13.34 5.35 -28.32
C LEU A 226 12.26 6.16 -29.03
N HIS A 227 11.13 5.54 -29.37
CA HIS A 227 10.02 6.25 -30.01
C HIS A 227 9.40 7.29 -29.08
N LEU A 228 9.24 6.98 -27.79
CA LEU A 228 8.79 7.94 -26.78
C LEU A 228 9.78 9.09 -26.60
N PHE A 229 11.09 8.79 -26.61
CA PHE A 229 12.12 9.81 -26.52
C PHE A 229 12.11 10.73 -27.74
N ASP A 230 12.00 10.18 -28.95
CA ASP A 230 11.86 10.95 -30.19
C ASP A 230 10.62 11.86 -30.13
N TYR A 231 9.46 11.31 -29.75
CA TYR A 231 8.23 12.06 -29.56
C TYR A 231 8.38 13.23 -28.58
N LEU A 232 9.07 13.01 -27.45
CA LEU A 232 9.35 14.07 -26.46
C LEU A 232 10.17 15.21 -27.07
N ILE A 233 11.19 14.89 -27.87
CA ILE A 233 12.04 15.89 -28.52
C ILE A 233 11.29 16.64 -29.61
N GLU A 234 10.54 15.95 -30.47
CA GLU A 234 9.72 16.58 -31.51
C GLU A 234 8.69 17.53 -30.90
N GLN A 235 7.98 17.10 -29.87
CA GLN A 235 6.97 17.94 -29.22
C GLN A 235 7.61 19.15 -28.52
N THR A 236 8.79 18.97 -27.91
CA THR A 236 9.54 20.10 -27.33
C THR A 236 9.98 21.09 -28.41
N ARG A 237 10.43 20.61 -29.58
CA ARG A 237 10.82 21.47 -30.71
C ARG A 237 9.65 22.32 -31.19
N ASP A 238 8.47 21.71 -31.33
CA ASP A 238 7.27 22.40 -31.78
C ASP A 238 6.82 23.46 -30.76
N GLU A 239 6.86 23.16 -29.46
CA GLU A 239 6.56 24.13 -28.41
C GLU A 239 7.54 25.31 -28.39
N ILE A 240 8.84 25.06 -28.60
CA ILE A 240 9.85 26.12 -28.72
C ILE A 240 9.58 26.98 -29.95
N ALA A 241 9.23 26.38 -31.10
CA ALA A 241 8.92 27.11 -32.32
C ALA A 241 7.71 28.03 -32.15
N VAL A 242 6.64 27.54 -31.51
CA VAL A 242 5.45 28.32 -31.18
C VAL A 242 5.77 29.45 -30.21
N ALA A 243 6.53 29.16 -29.15
CA ALA A 243 6.93 30.17 -28.18
C ALA A 243 7.75 31.29 -28.84
N ASN A 244 8.73 30.94 -29.67
CA ASN A 244 9.54 31.91 -30.40
C ASN A 244 8.67 32.79 -31.32
N ALA A 245 7.71 32.20 -32.05
CA ALA A 245 6.79 32.95 -32.90
C ALA A 245 5.95 33.97 -32.10
N GLN A 246 5.49 33.60 -30.90
CA GLN A 246 4.74 34.51 -30.02
C GLN A 246 5.60 35.65 -29.48
N PHE A 247 6.87 35.40 -29.13
CA PHE A 247 7.80 36.44 -28.70
C PHE A 247 8.05 37.49 -29.79
N PHE A 248 8.19 37.07 -31.06
CA PHE A 248 8.37 38.00 -32.17
C PHE A 248 7.14 38.89 -32.43
N LEU A 249 5.93 38.36 -32.21
CA LEU A 249 4.70 39.14 -32.33
C LEU A 249 4.53 40.15 -31.17
N ALA A 250 4.92 39.77 -29.95
CA ALA A 250 4.82 40.63 -28.78
C ALA A 250 5.89 41.75 -28.74
N GLY A 251 7.06 41.54 -29.35
CA GLY A 251 8.13 42.55 -29.45
C GLY A 251 8.00 43.52 -30.62
N ALA A 252 7.00 43.34 -31.50
CA ALA A 252 6.73 44.18 -32.66
C ALA A 252 5.62 45.24 -32.40
N VAL A 253 5.15 45.36 -31.16
CA VAL A 253 4.18 46.36 -30.67
C VAL A 253 4.89 47.29 -29.70
#